data_AF-A0A4Q8M7F7-F1
#
_entry.id   AF-A0A4Q8M7F7-F1
#
_cell.length_a   1.000
_cell.length_b   1.000
_cell.length_c   1.000
_cell.angle_alpha   90.00
_cell.angle_beta   90.00
_cell.angle_gamma   90.00
#
_symmetry.space_group_name_H-M   'P 1'
#
loop_
_entity.id
_entity.type
_entity.pdbx_description
1 polymer ?
#
loop_
_entity_poly.entity_id
_entity_poly.type
_entity_poly.pdbx_seq_one_letter_code
_entity_poly.pdbx_strand_id
1 'polypeptide(L)'
;MIGKVWFGMALWLAVAAAAGAIDRPDMAATPAWVADEPTETGHPAPAVGNLRYEVVSDQVDLTGAKPVWYRHIGFTVLREQGLTDGGNFSVDYQPEYQRLVLSEIEVLRDGRRIDMRDRASYARLRREQQLDSGLLDGRVTLNVTVPDLRVGDRLDYSFMVIGQNPIFGSAYYDDFGARYNVPVG
;
A
#
# COMPACT_ATOMS: atom_id res chain seq x y z
N MET A 1 -8.70 -49.76 -56.98
CA MET A 1 -9.39 -48.45 -57.02
C MET A 1 -10.01 -48.19 -55.65
N ILE A 2 -9.84 -46.95 -55.15
CA ILE A 2 -10.48 -46.35 -53.93
C ILE A 2 -9.91 -46.91 -52.61
N GLY A 3 -9.32 -46.17 -51.67
CA GLY A 3 -9.09 -44.73 -51.49
C GLY A 3 -8.91 -44.52 -49.97
N LYS A 4 -7.68 -44.33 -49.48
CA LYS A 4 -7.40 -44.12 -48.05
C LYS A 4 -7.77 -42.69 -47.66
N VAL A 5 -8.68 -42.51 -46.71
CA VAL A 5 -8.93 -41.21 -46.06
C VAL A 5 -8.28 -41.24 -44.68
N TRP A 6 -7.26 -40.39 -44.49
CA TRP A 6 -6.65 -40.11 -43.20
C TRP A 6 -7.31 -38.87 -42.61
N PHE A 7 -7.95 -39.01 -41.46
CA PHE A 7 -8.51 -37.88 -40.71
C PHE A 7 -7.44 -37.37 -39.74
N GLY A 8 -6.74 -36.30 -40.11
CA GLY A 8 -5.79 -35.62 -39.23
C GLY A 8 -6.54 -34.72 -38.25
N MET A 9 -6.51 -35.06 -36.97
CA MET A 9 -7.07 -34.23 -35.90
C MET A 9 -5.97 -33.28 -35.38
N ALA A 10 -6.10 -31.99 -35.70
CA ALA A 10 -5.21 -30.96 -35.19
C ALA A 10 -5.61 -30.59 -33.75
N LEU A 11 -4.75 -30.95 -32.79
CA LEU A 11 -4.91 -30.60 -31.38
C LEU A 11 -4.43 -29.17 -31.16
N TRP A 12 -5.36 -28.23 -30.95
CA TRP A 12 -5.04 -26.87 -30.52
C TRP A 12 -4.79 -26.87 -29.02
N LEU A 13 -3.52 -26.75 -28.61
CA LEU A 13 -3.15 -26.45 -27.23
C LEU A 13 -3.44 -24.98 -26.96
N ALA A 14 -4.59 -24.71 -26.33
CA ALA A 14 -4.84 -23.42 -25.69
C ALA A 14 -3.97 -23.34 -24.43
N VAL A 15 -2.89 -22.56 -24.47
CA VAL A 15 -2.18 -22.15 -23.26
C VAL A 15 -3.11 -21.17 -22.54
N ALA A 16 -3.85 -21.66 -21.57
CA ALA A 16 -4.54 -20.80 -20.62
C ALA A 16 -3.47 -20.11 -19.77
N ALA A 17 -3.21 -18.84 -20.06
CA ALA A 17 -2.47 -17.99 -19.13
C ALA A 17 -3.30 -17.93 -17.84
N ALA A 18 -2.82 -18.58 -16.78
CA ALA A 18 -3.32 -18.32 -15.45
C ALA A 18 -2.96 -16.88 -15.11
N ALA A 19 -3.86 -15.94 -15.41
CA ALA A 19 -3.84 -14.63 -14.81
C ALA A 19 -4.11 -14.86 -13.31
N GLY A 20 -3.05 -15.10 -12.54
CA GLY A 20 -3.13 -14.99 -11.09
C GLY A 20 -3.66 -13.60 -10.83
N ALA A 21 -4.86 -13.51 -10.23
CA ALA A 21 -5.45 -12.23 -9.87
C ALA A 21 -4.41 -11.52 -9.00
N ILE A 22 -3.80 -10.48 -9.54
CA ILE A 22 -2.93 -9.61 -8.77
C ILE A 22 -3.86 -8.97 -7.74
N ASP A 23 -3.60 -9.17 -6.44
CA ASP A 23 -4.36 -8.56 -5.33
C ASP A 23 -4.12 -7.03 -5.24
N ARG A 24 -3.97 -6.39 -6.40
CA ARG A 24 -3.72 -4.97 -6.53
C ARG A 24 -4.92 -4.22 -5.97
N PRO A 25 -4.72 -3.29 -5.02
CA PRO A 25 -5.80 -2.45 -4.55
C PRO A 25 -6.27 -1.50 -5.65
N ASP A 26 -7.43 -0.89 -5.43
CA ASP A 26 -7.83 0.27 -6.21
C ASP A 26 -6.74 1.34 -6.16
N MET A 27 -6.53 2.04 -7.27
CA MET A 27 -5.59 3.16 -7.34
C MET A 27 -6.30 4.43 -7.78
N ALA A 28 -5.93 5.55 -7.18
CA ALA A 28 -6.42 6.87 -7.54
C ALA A 28 -5.31 7.90 -7.40
N ALA A 29 -5.49 9.10 -7.96
CA ALA A 29 -4.60 10.21 -7.66
C ALA A 29 -4.83 10.73 -6.23
N THR A 30 -3.82 11.40 -5.67
CA THR A 30 -3.94 12.13 -4.41
C THR A 30 -5.06 13.16 -4.50
N PRO A 31 -6.04 13.15 -3.57
CA PRO A 31 -7.16 14.09 -3.60
C PRO A 31 -6.74 15.54 -3.40
N ALA A 32 -7.47 16.47 -4.01
CA ALA A 32 -7.16 17.90 -3.93
C ALA A 32 -7.37 18.55 -2.55
N TRP A 33 -8.06 17.87 -1.62
CA TRP A 33 -8.24 18.37 -0.25
C TRP A 33 -7.03 18.08 0.65
N VAL A 34 -6.14 17.17 0.23
CA VAL A 34 -4.92 16.86 0.96
C VAL A 34 -4.04 18.11 0.94
N ALA A 35 -3.75 18.64 2.13
CA ALA A 35 -2.88 19.79 2.28
C ALA A 35 -1.44 19.39 1.98
N ASP A 36 -0.71 20.29 1.32
CA ASP A 36 0.72 20.12 1.09
C ASP A 36 1.46 20.03 2.43
N GLU A 37 2.37 19.07 2.51
CA GLU A 37 3.24 18.91 3.67
C GLU A 37 4.42 19.85 3.56
N PRO A 38 4.84 20.51 4.66
CA PRO A 38 6.05 21.29 4.66
C PRO A 38 7.22 20.42 4.19
N THR A 39 7.83 20.77 3.07
CA THR A 39 9.13 20.20 2.71
C THR A 39 10.13 20.81 3.68
N GLU A 40 10.60 20.06 4.68
CA GLU A 40 11.63 20.50 5.64
C GLU A 40 12.80 21.14 4.86
N THR A 41 12.85 22.48 4.88
CA THR A 41 13.89 23.26 4.23
C THR A 41 15.07 23.37 5.18
N GLY A 42 15.94 22.37 5.15
CA GLY A 42 17.36 22.57 5.43
C GLY A 42 17.98 21.82 6.62
N HIS A 43 17.23 21.04 7.41
CA HIS A 43 17.83 20.09 8.36
C HIS A 43 17.07 18.76 8.35
N PRO A 44 17.61 17.68 7.77
CA PRO A 44 16.96 16.39 7.87
C PRO A 44 16.84 15.99 9.35
N ALA A 45 15.70 15.42 9.73
CA ALA A 45 15.49 14.83 11.05
C ALA A 45 16.70 13.96 11.45
N PRO A 46 17.12 13.96 12.72
CA PRO A 46 18.30 13.22 13.14
C PRO A 46 18.16 11.74 12.76
N ALA A 47 19.16 11.25 12.04
CA ALA A 47 19.22 9.88 11.56
C ALA A 47 19.43 8.90 12.71
N VAL A 48 18.35 8.37 13.27
CA VAL A 48 18.36 7.32 14.30
C VAL A 48 17.82 6.02 13.70
N GLY A 49 18.58 4.93 13.82
CA GLY A 49 18.19 3.63 13.25
C GLY A 49 18.47 3.52 11.74
N ASN A 50 17.86 2.56 11.05
CA ASN A 50 18.18 2.20 9.67
C ASN A 50 17.45 3.05 8.61
N LEU A 51 16.38 3.73 9.01
CA LEU A 51 15.55 4.60 8.17
C LEU A 51 15.53 5.99 8.79
N ARG A 52 15.40 7.03 7.96
CA ARG A 52 15.09 8.38 8.41
C ARG A 52 13.72 8.75 7.88
N TYR A 53 12.76 8.97 8.77
CA TYR A 53 11.44 9.44 8.37
C TYR A 53 11.49 10.95 8.13
N GLU A 54 11.21 11.35 6.90
CA GLU A 54 11.11 12.76 6.54
C GLU A 54 9.67 13.25 6.59
N VAL A 55 8.69 12.37 6.38
CA VAL A 55 7.30 12.74 6.53
C VAL A 55 6.45 11.58 7.02
N VAL A 56 5.56 11.90 7.96
CA VAL A 56 4.43 11.06 8.36
C VAL A 56 3.25 11.99 8.56
N SER A 57 2.24 11.84 7.71
CA SER A 57 1.11 12.75 7.61
C SER A 57 -0.18 11.97 7.58
N ASP A 58 -1.10 12.37 8.45
CA ASP A 58 -2.42 11.79 8.61
C ASP A 58 -3.43 12.93 8.44
N GLN A 59 -4.32 12.81 7.45
CA GLN A 59 -5.32 13.82 7.14
C GLN A 59 -6.69 13.16 6.94
N VAL A 60 -7.75 13.86 7.33
CA VAL A 60 -9.12 13.31 7.27
C VAL A 60 -10.04 14.30 6.56
N ASP A 61 -10.79 13.80 5.58
CA ASP A 61 -11.93 14.48 5.00
C ASP A 61 -13.25 13.89 5.51
N LEU A 62 -14.08 14.76 6.11
CA LEU A 62 -15.41 14.44 6.63
C LEU A 62 -16.53 15.14 5.84
N THR A 63 -16.21 15.81 4.74
CA THR A 63 -17.19 16.60 3.97
C THR A 63 -18.05 15.74 3.04
N GLY A 64 -17.58 14.54 2.71
CA GLY A 64 -18.28 13.56 1.87
C GLY A 64 -19.28 12.67 2.64
N ALA A 65 -19.93 11.76 1.90
CA ALA A 65 -20.88 10.80 2.47
C ALA A 65 -20.24 9.74 3.39
N LYS A 66 -18.92 9.54 3.26
CA LYS A 66 -18.11 8.64 4.08
C LYS A 66 -16.82 9.38 4.46
N PRO A 67 -16.30 9.21 5.68
CA PRO A 67 -14.97 9.69 6.02
C PRO A 67 -13.92 9.12 5.07
N VAL A 68 -12.91 9.93 4.76
CA VAL A 68 -11.73 9.52 4.02
C VAL A 68 -10.51 9.82 4.88
N TRP A 69 -9.87 8.77 5.39
CA TRP A 69 -8.57 8.88 6.03
C TRP A 69 -7.49 8.75 4.97
N TYR A 70 -6.59 9.71 4.90
CA TYR A 70 -5.42 9.73 4.03
C TYR A 70 -4.17 9.66 4.88
N ARG A 71 -3.24 8.79 4.49
CA ARG A 71 -1.92 8.68 5.11
C ARG A 71 -0.84 8.76 4.04
N HIS A 72 0.19 9.56 4.31
CA HIS A 72 1.41 9.65 3.51
C HIS A 72 2.63 9.45 4.40
N ILE A 73 3.55 8.59 3.94
CA ILE A 73 4.79 8.28 4.62
C ILE A 73 5.94 8.40 3.61
N GLY A 74 6.98 9.12 4.00
CA GLY A 74 8.22 9.25 3.24
C GLY A 74 9.44 9.05 4.14
N PHE A 75 10.34 8.16 3.73
CA PHE A 75 11.58 7.91 4.45
C PHE A 75 12.76 7.58 3.53
N THR A 76 13.96 7.93 3.97
CA THR A 76 15.24 7.54 3.32
C THR A 76 15.81 6.30 3.97
N VAL A 77 16.25 5.33 3.16
CA VAL A 77 17.02 4.17 3.64
C VAL A 77 18.47 4.57 3.88
N LEU A 78 18.94 4.43 5.12
CA LEU A 78 20.30 4.85 5.50
C LEU A 78 21.31 3.71 5.50
N ARG A 79 20.88 2.47 5.71
CA ARG A 79 21.74 1.29 5.88
C ARG A 79 21.10 0.06 5.26
N GLU A 80 21.92 -0.94 4.91
CA GLU A 80 21.46 -2.19 4.30
C GLU A 80 20.44 -2.93 5.19
N GLN A 81 20.61 -2.88 6.52
CA GLN A 81 19.66 -3.49 7.45
C GLN A 81 18.25 -2.89 7.36
N GLY A 82 18.10 -1.67 6.82
CA GLY A 82 16.81 -1.02 6.61
C GLY A 82 16.13 -1.39 5.29
N LEU A 83 16.78 -2.13 4.39
CA LEU A 83 16.20 -2.49 3.09
C LEU A 83 15.01 -3.43 3.22
N THR A 84 15.08 -4.38 4.15
CA THR A 84 13.96 -5.30 4.41
C THR A 84 12.78 -4.56 5.01
N ASP A 85 13.01 -3.76 6.05
CA ASP A 85 11.95 -3.04 6.76
C ASP A 85 11.37 -1.91 5.91
N GLY A 86 12.21 -1.19 5.16
CA GLY A 86 11.80 -0.09 4.29
C GLY A 86 11.19 -0.56 2.96
N GLY A 87 11.53 -1.76 2.49
CA GLY A 87 10.99 -2.32 1.25
C GLY A 87 9.59 -2.92 1.39
N ASN A 88 9.06 -3.02 2.61
CA ASN A 88 7.77 -3.63 2.88
C ASN A 88 6.91 -2.71 3.73
N PHE A 89 5.67 -2.49 3.32
CA PHE A 89 4.67 -1.84 4.16
C PHE A 89 3.35 -2.61 4.13
N SER A 90 2.50 -2.33 5.11
CA SER A 90 1.20 -2.99 5.20
C SER A 90 0.12 -2.02 5.64
N VAL A 91 -1.07 -2.21 5.09
CA VAL A 91 -2.24 -1.40 5.41
C VAL A 91 -3.38 -2.32 5.84
N ASP A 92 -3.84 -2.13 7.07
CA ASP A 92 -4.97 -2.86 7.63
C ASP A 92 -6.27 -2.10 7.36
N TYR A 93 -7.31 -2.82 6.93
CA TYR A 93 -8.65 -2.26 6.75
C TYR A 93 -9.73 -3.33 6.90
N GLN A 94 -10.98 -2.88 7.10
CA GLN A 94 -12.14 -3.73 7.29
C GLN A 94 -13.00 -3.74 6.01
N PRO A 95 -12.87 -4.74 5.13
CA PRO A 95 -13.47 -4.73 3.79
C PRO A 95 -15.01 -4.70 3.78
N GLU A 96 -15.64 -5.01 4.91
CA GLU A 96 -17.11 -4.98 5.06
C GLU A 96 -17.67 -3.55 4.97
N TYR A 97 -16.91 -2.56 5.44
CA TYR A 97 -17.37 -1.16 5.51
C TYR A 97 -16.32 -0.13 5.08
N GLN A 98 -15.07 -0.55 4.88
CA GLN A 98 -13.96 0.26 4.39
C GLN A 98 -13.48 -0.19 3.02
N ARG A 99 -12.98 0.76 2.25
CA ARG A 99 -12.27 0.53 0.99
C ARG A 99 -10.88 1.14 1.07
N LEU A 100 -9.87 0.36 0.71
CA LEU A 100 -8.49 0.81 0.59
C LEU A 100 -8.22 1.27 -0.85
N VAL A 101 -7.63 2.44 -1.00
CA VAL A 101 -7.20 3.00 -2.29
C VAL A 101 -5.75 3.46 -2.15
N LEU A 102 -4.87 2.97 -3.01
CA LEU A 102 -3.47 3.36 -3.03
C LEU A 102 -3.30 4.57 -3.96
N SER A 103 -2.63 5.62 -3.48
CA SER A 103 -2.39 6.83 -4.27
C SER A 103 -1.07 6.73 -5.01
N GLU A 104 0.02 6.61 -4.25
CA GLU A 104 1.39 6.70 -4.75
C GLU A 104 2.28 5.62 -4.11
N ILE A 105 3.26 5.15 -4.89
CA ILE A 105 4.45 4.43 -4.41
C ILE A 105 5.59 4.90 -5.31
N GLU A 106 6.46 5.75 -4.78
CA GLU A 106 7.55 6.36 -5.52
C GLU A 106 8.89 6.11 -4.83
N VAL A 107 9.89 5.73 -5.62
CA VAL A 107 11.28 5.78 -5.18
C VAL A 107 11.94 7.00 -5.78
N LEU A 108 12.51 7.84 -4.93
CA LEU A 108 13.40 8.93 -5.31
C LEU A 108 14.84 8.44 -5.23
N ARG A 109 15.48 8.27 -6.39
CA ARG A 109 16.86 7.81 -6.54
C ARG A 109 17.65 8.80 -7.38
N ASP A 110 18.76 9.31 -6.84
CA ASP A 110 19.62 10.28 -7.54
C ASP A 110 18.84 11.48 -8.12
N GLY A 111 17.84 11.95 -7.39
CA GLY A 111 16.96 13.06 -7.81
C GLY A 111 15.89 12.69 -8.85
N ARG A 112 15.74 11.42 -9.21
CA ARG A 112 14.70 10.94 -10.14
C ARG A 112 13.60 10.20 -9.40
N ARG A 113 12.34 10.58 -9.65
CA ARG A 113 11.16 9.84 -9.17
C ARG A 113 10.89 8.65 -10.09
N ILE A 114 10.67 7.50 -9.47
CA ILE A 114 10.37 6.24 -10.15
C ILE A 114 9.06 5.73 -9.57
N ASP A 115 8.01 5.70 -10.39
CA ASP A 115 6.74 5.08 -10.00
C ASP A 115 6.92 3.56 -9.89
N MET A 116 6.61 3.03 -8.71
CA MET A 116 6.75 1.62 -8.37
C MET A 116 5.40 0.88 -8.36
N ARG A 117 4.27 1.53 -8.63
CA ARG A 117 2.93 0.90 -8.54
C ARG A 117 2.74 -0.30 -9.47
N ASP A 118 3.39 -0.30 -10.63
CA ASP A 118 3.35 -1.44 -11.57
C ASP A 118 4.45 -2.48 -11.32
N ARG A 119 5.41 -2.17 -10.43
CA ARG A 119 6.56 -3.02 -10.12
C ARG A 119 6.45 -3.69 -8.76
N ALA A 120 5.74 -3.06 -7.83
CA ALA A 120 5.49 -3.58 -6.51
C ALA A 120 4.63 -4.85 -6.57
N SER A 121 4.85 -5.76 -5.62
CA SER A 121 3.98 -6.91 -5.41
C SER A 121 2.96 -6.62 -4.31
N TYR A 122 1.74 -7.09 -4.52
CA TYR A 122 0.61 -6.90 -3.62
C TYR A 122 0.10 -8.25 -3.15
N ALA A 123 -0.05 -8.40 -1.83
CA ALA A 123 -0.64 -9.59 -1.23
C ALA A 123 -1.75 -9.18 -0.29
N ARG A 124 -2.99 -9.63 -0.57
CA ARG A 124 -4.12 -9.41 0.32
C ARG A 124 -4.21 -10.58 1.31
N LEU A 125 -3.82 -10.32 2.54
CA LEU A 125 -3.78 -11.33 3.60
C LEU A 125 -5.04 -11.21 4.47
N ARG A 126 -5.74 -12.33 4.66
CA ARG A 126 -6.72 -12.46 5.75
C ARG A 126 -5.98 -12.95 6.99
N ARG A 127 -5.94 -12.14 8.04
CA ARG A 127 -5.32 -12.54 9.30
C ARG A 127 -6.39 -13.22 10.16
N GLU A 128 -6.49 -14.54 10.10
CA GLU A 128 -7.31 -15.32 11.04
C GLU A 128 -6.60 -15.38 12.40
N GLN A 129 -6.52 -14.24 13.10
CA GLN A 129 -5.77 -14.16 14.37
C GLN A 129 -6.42 -14.95 15.52
N GLN A 130 -7.61 -15.53 15.31
CA GLN A 130 -8.45 -16.04 16.38
C GLN A 130 -9.29 -17.28 15.99
N LEU A 131 -8.73 -18.18 15.15
CA LEU A 131 -9.36 -19.50 14.95
C LEU A 131 -9.55 -20.24 16.29
N ASP A 132 -8.60 -20.13 17.21
CA ASP A 132 -8.66 -20.77 18.53
C ASP A 132 -9.68 -20.15 19.50
N SER A 133 -10.17 -18.93 19.23
CA SER A 133 -11.21 -18.26 20.04
C SER A 133 -12.54 -18.05 19.30
N GLY A 134 -12.69 -18.62 18.08
CA GLY A 134 -13.92 -18.60 17.30
C GLY A 134 -14.38 -17.21 16.82
N LEU A 135 -13.52 -16.20 16.93
CA LEU A 135 -13.82 -14.81 16.56
C LEU A 135 -13.08 -14.47 15.25
N LEU A 136 -13.84 -14.33 14.18
CA LEU A 136 -13.35 -13.78 12.92
C LEU A 136 -13.57 -12.26 12.97
N ASP A 137 -12.51 -11.45 13.14
CA ASP A 137 -12.64 -9.98 13.21
C ASP A 137 -12.88 -9.31 11.84
N GLY A 138 -12.83 -10.09 10.75
CA GLY A 138 -13.09 -9.66 9.36
C GLY A 138 -11.94 -8.87 8.71
N ARG A 139 -10.86 -8.59 9.46
CA ARG A 139 -9.82 -7.65 9.04
C ARG A 139 -8.92 -8.22 7.96
N VAL A 140 -8.60 -7.36 7.01
CA VAL A 140 -7.68 -7.65 5.91
C VAL A 140 -6.45 -6.77 6.04
N THR A 141 -5.29 -7.36 5.78
CA THR A 141 -4.02 -6.66 5.61
C THR A 141 -3.66 -6.67 4.12
N LEU A 142 -3.50 -5.51 3.49
CA LEU A 142 -2.76 -5.42 2.24
C LEU A 142 -1.27 -5.32 2.59
N ASN A 143 -0.46 -6.29 2.17
CA ASN A 143 0.99 -6.20 2.22
C ASN A 143 1.52 -5.76 0.84
N VAL A 144 2.47 -4.83 0.85
CA VAL A 144 3.10 -4.29 -0.35
C VAL A 144 4.61 -4.43 -0.22
N THR A 145 5.24 -5.03 -1.23
CA THR A 145 6.70 -5.13 -1.33
C THR A 145 7.19 -4.32 -2.53
N VAL A 146 8.10 -3.39 -2.27
CA VAL A 146 8.74 -2.54 -3.27
C VAL A 146 10.08 -3.18 -3.66
N PRO A 147 10.24 -3.68 -4.89
CA PRO A 147 11.48 -4.32 -5.32
C PRO A 147 12.58 -3.29 -5.62
N ASP A 148 13.83 -3.76 -5.64
CA ASP A 148 15.02 -2.95 -5.97
C ASP A 148 15.17 -1.69 -5.12
N LEU A 149 14.76 -1.69 -3.84
CA LEU A 149 15.10 -0.61 -2.93
C LEU A 149 16.60 -0.65 -2.60
N ARG A 150 17.24 0.52 -2.47
CA ARG A 150 18.69 0.66 -2.25
C ARG A 150 18.98 1.65 -1.12
N VAL A 151 20.16 1.53 -0.52
CA VAL A 151 20.66 2.52 0.43
C VAL A 151 20.79 3.87 -0.28
N GLY A 152 20.27 4.93 0.34
CA GLY A 152 20.20 6.27 -0.23
C GLY A 152 18.90 6.57 -0.97
N ASP A 153 18.10 5.56 -1.32
CA ASP A 153 16.76 5.81 -1.86
C ASP A 153 15.85 6.41 -0.79
N ARG A 154 14.98 7.32 -1.22
CA ARG A 154 13.78 7.70 -0.48
C ARG A 154 12.57 6.96 -1.07
N LEU A 155 11.80 6.32 -0.21
CA LEU A 155 10.49 5.74 -0.57
C LEU A 155 9.41 6.68 -0.04
N ASP A 156 8.53 7.11 -0.93
CA ASP A 156 7.29 7.84 -0.62
C ASP A 156 6.10 6.96 -1.01
N TYR A 157 5.13 6.81 -0.11
CA TYR A 157 3.88 6.14 -0.44
C TYR A 157 2.71 6.74 0.32
N SER A 158 1.55 6.75 -0.34
CA SER A 158 0.33 7.27 0.25
C SER A 158 -0.88 6.46 -0.14
N PHE A 159 -1.87 6.43 0.74
CA PHE A 159 -3.10 5.66 0.56
C PHE A 159 -4.27 6.30 1.31
N MET A 160 -5.47 5.86 0.96
CA MET A 160 -6.72 6.25 1.58
C MET A 160 -7.47 5.03 2.10
N VAL A 161 -8.08 5.18 3.29
CA VAL A 161 -9.12 4.27 3.79
C VAL A 161 -10.43 5.05 3.82
N ILE A 162 -11.37 4.60 3.00
CA ILE A 162 -12.67 5.27 2.81
C ILE A 162 -13.75 4.47 3.52
N GLY A 163 -14.47 5.13 4.42
CA GLY A 163 -15.54 4.54 5.21
C GLY A 163 -15.17 4.27 6.67
N GLN A 164 -16.20 4.01 7.46
CA GLN A 164 -16.11 3.77 8.89
C GLN A 164 -17.09 2.68 9.30
N ASN A 165 -16.93 2.13 10.50
CA ASN A 165 -17.87 1.14 11.03
C ASN A 165 -19.27 1.79 11.16
N PRO A 166 -20.33 1.21 10.56
CA PRO A 166 -21.67 1.78 10.59
C PRO A 166 -22.27 1.88 12.01
N ILE A 167 -21.72 1.18 13.01
CA ILE A 167 -22.17 1.28 14.41
C ILE A 167 -22.06 2.71 14.96
N PHE A 168 -21.16 3.53 14.41
CA PHE A 168 -21.00 4.93 14.79
C PHE A 168 -22.05 5.86 14.19
N GLY A 169 -22.90 5.37 13.26
CA GLY A 169 -23.92 6.18 12.61
C GLY A 169 -23.31 7.41 11.93
N SER A 170 -23.79 8.60 12.31
CA SER A 170 -23.28 9.89 11.82
C SER A 170 -22.12 10.45 12.63
N ALA A 171 -21.73 9.82 13.74
CA ALA A 171 -20.58 10.25 14.52
C ALA A 171 -19.29 9.82 13.80
N TYR A 172 -18.24 10.64 13.97
CA TYR A 172 -16.87 10.28 13.61
C TYR A 172 -16.09 10.04 14.89
N TYR A 173 -15.28 8.99 14.91
CA TYR A 173 -14.37 8.67 16.00
C TYR A 173 -13.03 8.27 15.40
N ASP A 174 -11.95 8.74 16.04
CA ASP A 174 -10.59 8.49 15.62
C ASP A 174 -9.64 8.55 16.82
N ASP A 175 -8.50 7.89 16.68
CA ASP A 175 -7.36 7.97 17.58
C ASP A 175 -6.10 8.06 16.72
N PHE A 176 -5.22 9.01 17.03
CA PHE A 176 -3.95 9.12 16.33
C PHE A 176 -2.80 9.28 17.32
N GLY A 177 -1.71 8.56 17.04
CA GLY A 177 -0.46 8.70 17.75
C GLY A 177 0.26 9.96 17.29
N ALA A 178 0.28 11.01 18.11
CA ALA A 178 1.05 12.22 17.84
C ALA A 178 2.56 12.09 18.14
N ARG A 179 2.99 10.94 18.68
CA ARG A 179 4.38 10.68 19.07
C ARG A 179 4.90 9.41 18.41
N TYR A 180 6.05 9.54 17.77
CA TYR A 180 6.80 8.44 17.20
C TYR A 180 8.01 8.11 18.08
N ASN A 181 8.40 6.83 18.12
CA ASN A 181 9.60 6.37 18.83
C ASN A 181 10.90 6.65 18.05
N VAL A 182 10.77 7.15 16.82
CA VAL A 182 11.83 7.66 15.96
C VAL A 182 11.56 9.13 15.65
N PRO A 183 12.60 9.94 15.43
CA PRO A 183 12.42 11.30 14.94
C PRO A 183 11.66 11.31 13.60
N VAL A 184 10.73 12.24 13.46
CA VAL A 184 10.04 12.57 12.22
C VAL A 184 10.36 14.03 11.92
N GLY A 185 10.62 14.32 10.64
CA GLY A 185 10.86 15.68 10.13
C GLY A 185 9.67 16.59 10.30
#